data_AF-A0A933YXB4-F1
#
_entry.id   AF-A0A933YXB4-F1
#
_cell.length_a   1.000
_cell.length_b   1.000
_cell.length_c   1.000
_cell.angle_alpha   90.00
_cell.angle_beta   90.00
_cell.angle_gamma   90.00
#
_symmetry.space_group_name_H-M   'P 1'
#
loop_
_entity.id
_entity.type
_entity.pdbx_description
1 polymer ?
#
loop_
_entity_poly.entity_id
_entity_poly.type
_entity_poly.pdbx_seq_one_letter_code
_entity_poly.pdbx_strand_id
1 'polypeptide(L)'
;MRKYETIFILQPELSEDDIKSVTTKAQDVISSYKGECFRMDDWGIRKLAYPIKKSVRGRYYYLRFDGNSALIAELERRLRLDEKVLRYQSVNITDLPERTAPEKKVASPEAETSEVAEEATSAEEIAE
;
A
#
# COMPACT_ATOMS: atom_id res chain seq x y z
N MET A 1 17.60 9.72 -1.91
CA MET A 1 16.18 9.82 -2.32
C MET A 1 15.38 10.28 -1.13
N ARG A 2 14.22 10.91 -1.34
CA ARG A 2 13.37 11.35 -0.24
C ARG A 2 12.41 10.22 0.11
N LYS A 3 12.09 10.13 1.38
CA LYS A 3 11.16 9.14 1.92
C LYS A 3 9.80 9.79 2.05
N TYR A 4 8.76 9.13 1.56
CA TYR A 4 7.41 9.66 1.60
C TYR A 4 6.44 8.65 2.20
N GLU A 5 5.44 9.17 2.89
CA GLU A 5 4.27 8.44 3.29
C GLU A 5 3.05 9.11 2.65
N THR A 6 2.21 8.30 2.02
CA THR A 6 0.95 8.75 1.45
C THR A 6 -0.19 7.93 2.03
N ILE A 7 -1.18 8.62 2.56
CA ILE A 7 -2.46 8.04 2.93
C ILE A 7 -3.49 8.51 1.92
N PHE A 8 -4.29 7.60 1.39
CA PHE A 8 -5.43 7.96 0.57
C PHE A 8 -6.67 7.18 0.99
N ILE A 9 -7.82 7.81 0.76
CA ILE A 9 -9.13 7.32 1.16
C ILE A 9 -9.93 7.05 -0.11
N LEU A 10 -10.37 5.82 -0.28
CA LEU A 10 -11.26 5.41 -1.36
C LEU A 10 -12.73 5.45 -0.92
N GLN A 11 -13.62 5.57 -1.91
CA GLN A 11 -15.06 5.40 -1.68
C GLN A 11 -15.36 4.00 -1.11
N PRO A 12 -16.28 3.87 -0.14
CA PRO A 12 -16.52 2.61 0.56
C PRO A 12 -17.28 1.57 -0.29
N GLU A 13 -17.95 2.00 -1.36
CA GLU A 13 -18.82 1.16 -2.21
C GLU A 13 -18.09 0.59 -3.44
N LEU A 14 -16.77 0.77 -3.52
CA LEU A 14 -15.98 0.29 -4.66
C LEU A 14 -15.88 -1.24 -4.63
N SER A 15 -15.93 -1.84 -5.82
CA SER A 15 -15.63 -3.26 -6.00
C SER A 15 -14.15 -3.55 -5.71
N GLU A 16 -13.83 -4.80 -5.39
CA GLU A 16 -12.44 -5.22 -5.17
C GLU A 16 -11.56 -5.02 -6.41
N ASP A 17 -12.12 -5.19 -7.60
CA ASP A 17 -11.40 -4.98 -8.86
C ASP A 17 -11.04 -3.51 -9.07
N ASP A 18 -11.94 -2.60 -8.73
CA ASP A 18 -11.69 -1.16 -8.80
C ASP A 18 -10.62 -0.73 -7.80
N ILE A 19 -10.69 -1.28 -6.59
CA ILE A 19 -9.70 -1.05 -5.53
C ILE A 19 -8.31 -1.49 -6.01
N LYS A 20 -8.21 -2.72 -6.54
CA LYS A 20 -6.97 -3.26 -7.12
C LYS A 20 -6.47 -2.36 -8.25
N SER A 21 -7.35 -1.93 -9.16
CA SER A 21 -6.98 -1.02 -10.25
C SER A 21 -6.35 0.29 -9.77
N VAL A 22 -6.94 0.95 -8.78
CA VAL A 22 -6.39 2.20 -8.22
C VAL A 22 -5.03 1.94 -7.56
N THR A 23 -4.92 0.83 -6.84
CA THR A 23 -3.72 0.45 -6.11
C THR A 23 -2.56 0.11 -7.05
N THR A 24 -2.82 -0.69 -8.09
CA THR A 24 -1.84 -1.01 -9.14
C THR A 24 -1.41 0.25 -9.88
N LYS A 25 -2.34 1.14 -10.24
CA LYS A 25 -1.98 2.42 -10.87
C LYS A 25 -1.07 3.27 -10.00
N ALA A 26 -1.27 3.27 -8.68
CA ALA A 26 -0.38 3.98 -7.75
C ALA A 26 1.01 3.33 -7.71
N GLN A 27 1.09 2.00 -7.67
CA GLN A 27 2.36 1.26 -7.77
C GLN A 27 3.09 1.50 -9.09
N ASP A 28 2.36 1.53 -10.22
CA ASP A 28 2.92 1.78 -11.54
C ASP A 28 3.55 3.17 -11.66
N VAL A 29 2.98 4.19 -11.00
CA VAL A 29 3.61 5.52 -10.90
C VAL A 29 4.96 5.41 -10.22
N ILE A 30 5.00 4.72 -9.08
CA ILE A 30 6.21 4.61 -8.27
C ILE A 30 7.31 3.92 -9.08
N SER A 31 6.98 2.79 -9.71
CA SER A 31 7.89 2.01 -10.55
C SER A 31 8.38 2.80 -11.77
N SER A 32 7.49 3.54 -12.45
CA SER A 32 7.82 4.35 -13.63
C SER A 32 8.85 5.44 -13.34
N TYR A 33 8.84 5.99 -12.12
CA TYR A 33 9.76 7.03 -11.68
C TYR A 33 10.96 6.49 -10.89
N LYS A 34 11.22 5.18 -10.99
CA LYS A 34 12.31 4.48 -10.29
C LYS A 34 12.26 4.66 -8.76
N GLY A 35 11.06 4.78 -8.20
CA GLY A 35 10.85 4.76 -6.75
C GLY A 35 10.74 3.32 -6.23
N GLU A 36 11.03 3.13 -4.95
CA GLU A 36 10.92 1.84 -4.27
C GLU A 36 9.76 1.89 -3.28
N CYS A 37 8.83 0.94 -3.37
CA CYS A 37 7.72 0.79 -2.41
C CYS A 37 8.17 -0.11 -1.27
N PHE A 38 8.12 0.37 -0.02
CA PHE A 38 8.49 -0.43 1.15
C PHE A 38 7.29 -1.16 1.72
N ARG A 39 6.17 -0.44 1.86
CA ARG A 39 4.99 -0.94 2.54
C ARG A 39 3.74 -0.38 1.91
N MET A 40 2.75 -1.25 1.75
CA MET A 40 1.42 -0.89 1.30
C MET A 40 0.42 -1.67 2.13
N ASP A 41 -0.32 -0.96 2.99
CA ASP A 41 -1.26 -1.55 3.92
C ASP A 41 -2.68 -1.08 3.60
N ASP A 42 -3.62 -2.03 3.68
CA ASP A 42 -5.05 -1.75 3.67
C ASP A 42 -5.56 -1.71 5.10
N TRP A 43 -6.02 -0.54 5.54
CA TRP A 43 -6.55 -0.32 6.88
C TRP A 43 -8.05 -0.60 6.97
N GLY A 44 -8.67 -1.01 5.87
CA GLY A 44 -10.09 -1.30 5.77
C GLY A 44 -10.96 -0.04 5.86
N ILE A 45 -12.26 -0.28 6.05
CA ILE A 45 -13.27 0.77 6.09
C ILE A 45 -13.32 1.39 7.49
N ARG A 46 -13.18 2.71 7.57
CA ARG A 46 -13.28 3.47 8.81
C ARG A 46 -14.33 4.58 8.69
N LYS A 47 -14.93 4.95 9.82
CA LYS A 47 -15.88 6.07 9.90
C LYS A 47 -15.12 7.39 9.87
N LEU A 48 -15.53 8.29 8.97
CA LEU A 48 -14.98 9.64 8.89
C LEU A 48 -15.60 10.52 9.97
N ALA A 49 -14.84 11.49 10.48
CA ALA A 49 -15.35 12.44 11.48
C ALA A 49 -16.47 13.33 10.91
N TYR A 50 -16.42 13.61 9.61
CA TYR A 50 -17.43 14.37 8.87
C TYR A 50 -17.54 13.82 7.44
N PRO A 51 -18.68 14.04 6.75
CA PRO A 51 -18.88 13.49 5.41
C PRO A 51 -17.97 14.15 4.37
N ILE A 52 -17.29 13.35 3.56
CA ILE A 52 -16.49 13.81 2.41
C ILE A 52 -17.16 13.32 1.14
N LYS A 53 -17.48 14.23 0.20
CA LYS A 53 -18.26 13.91 -1.03
C LYS A 53 -19.53 13.08 -0.74
N LYS A 54 -20.24 13.38 0.36
CA LYS A 54 -21.44 12.68 0.88
C LYS A 54 -21.18 11.27 1.45
N SER A 55 -19.95 10.79 1.50
CA SER A 55 -19.59 9.53 2.15
C SER A 55 -19.26 9.75 3.64
N VAL A 56 -19.86 8.95 4.52
CA VAL A 56 -19.60 8.96 5.99
C VAL A 56 -18.51 7.95 6.37
N ARG A 57 -18.21 7.00 5.49
CA ARG A 57 -17.18 5.97 5.64
C ARG A 57 -16.22 6.04 4.46
N GLY A 58 -14.99 5.58 4.64
CA GLY A 58 -14.01 5.46 3.58
C GLY A 58 -13.02 4.34 3.87
N ARG A 59 -12.48 3.72 2.82
CA ARG A 59 -11.44 2.68 2.95
C ARG A 59 -10.07 3.34 2.90
N TYR A 60 -9.25 3.08 3.90
CA TYR A 60 -7.95 3.73 4.07
C TYR A 60 -6.84 2.86 3.51
N TYR A 61 -5.97 3.47 2.71
CA TYR A 61 -4.71 2.87 2.26
C TYR A 61 -3.55 3.69 2.77
N TYR A 62 -2.55 2.99 3.30
CA TYR A 62 -1.29 3.55 3.72
C TYR A 62 -0.18 3.04 2.81
N LEU A 63 0.64 3.95 2.31
CA LEU A 63 1.69 3.66 1.36
C LEU A 63 2.97 4.37 1.80
N ARG A 64 4.07 3.62 1.89
CA ARG A 64 5.40 4.14 2.18
C ARG A 64 6.38 3.78 1.08
N PHE A 65 7.07 4.78 0.57
CA PHE A 65 7.94 4.64 -0.60
C PHE A 65 9.06 5.68 -0.61
N ASP A 66 10.14 5.35 -1.29
CA ASP A 66 11.24 6.26 -1.59
C ASP A 66 11.13 6.75 -3.03
N GLY A 67 11.42 8.03 -3.23
CA GLY A 67 11.27 8.64 -4.54
C GLY A 67 11.89 10.01 -4.69
N ASN A 68 11.84 10.51 -5.92
CA ASN A 68 12.20 11.90 -6.24
C ASN A 68 10.97 12.82 -6.09
N SER A 69 11.19 14.14 -6.06
CA SER A 69 10.12 15.15 -6.02
C SER A 69 9.18 15.12 -7.23
N ALA A 70 9.64 14.64 -8.39
CA ALA A 70 8.80 14.49 -9.58
C ALA A 70 7.78 13.34 -9.44
N LEU A 71 8.17 12.26 -8.74
CA LEU A 71 7.31 11.10 -8.50
C LEU A 71 6.10 11.50 -7.65
N ILE A 72 6.32 12.25 -6.57
CA ILE A 72 5.22 12.68 -5.70
C ILE A 72 4.25 13.61 -6.43
N ALA A 73 4.75 14.54 -7.24
CA ALA A 73 3.90 15.44 -8.02
C ALA A 73 3.00 14.67 -9.00
N GLU A 74 3.54 13.65 -9.66
CA GLU A 74 2.75 12.81 -10.57
C GLU A 74 1.77 11.90 -9.82
N LEU A 75 2.16 11.34 -8.68
CA LEU A 75 1.31 10.49 -7.85
C LEU A 75 0.10 11.28 -7.32
N GLU A 76 0.33 12.47 -6.77
CA GLU A 76 -0.74 13.37 -6.34
C GLU A 76 -1.65 13.78 -7.50
N ARG A 77 -1.08 14.05 -8.68
CA ARG A 77 -1.86 14.38 -9.88
C ARG A 77 -2.80 13.24 -10.27
N ARG A 78 -2.33 11.99 -10.27
CA ARG A 78 -3.18 10.83 -10.60
C ARG A 78 -4.24 10.58 -9.53
N LEU A 79 -3.88 10.64 -8.25
CA LEU A 79 -4.83 10.49 -7.14
C LEU A 79 -5.90 11.59 -7.15
N ARG A 80 -5.56 12.79 -7.58
CA ARG A 80 -6.51 13.90 -7.74
C ARG A 80 -7.46 13.72 -8.92
N LEU A 81 -6.99 13.13 -10.01
CA LEU A 81 -7.81 12.89 -11.21
C LEU A 81 -8.75 11.71 -11.04
N ASP A 82 -8.44 10.77 -10.15
CA ASP A 82 -9.29 9.61 -9.89
C ASP A 82 -10.47 9.99 -8.99
N GLU A 83 -11.69 9.94 -9.54
CA GLU A 83 -12.91 10.28 -8.81
C GLU A 83 -13.21 9.34 -7.64
N LYS A 84 -12.67 8.10 -7.72
CA LYS A 84 -12.78 7.06 -6.70
C LYS A 84 -12.05 7.43 -5.41
N VAL A 85 -11.08 8.35 -5.49
CA VAL A 85 -10.36 8.89 -4.34
C VAL A 85 -11.15 10.04 -3.71
N LEU A 86 -11.43 9.90 -2.43
CA LEU A 86 -12.11 10.93 -1.63
C LEU A 86 -11.14 12.03 -1.19
N ARG A 87 -9.98 11.62 -0.67
CA ARG A 87 -8.92 12.49 -0.19
C ARG A 87 -7.60 11.74 -0.18
N TYR A 88 -6.49 12.45 -0.35
CA TYR A 88 -5.15 11.95 -0.15
C TYR A 88 -4.35 12.97 0.67
N GLN A 89 -3.30 12.50 1.34
CA GLN A 89 -2.32 13.32 2.01
C GLN A 89 -0.97 12.66 1.91
N SER A 90 0.01 13.42 1.47
CA SER A 90 1.39 12.97 1.34
C SER A 90 2.28 13.78 2.28
N VAL A 91 3.21 13.09 2.93
CA VAL A 91 4.11 13.66 3.92
C VAL A 91 5.53 13.24 3.58
N ASN A 92 6.45 14.21 3.63
CA ASN A 92 7.88 13.94 3.54
C ASN A 92 8.40 13.54 4.93
N ILE A 93 8.98 12.34 5.03
CA ILE A 93 9.49 11.77 6.28
C ILE A 93 11.02 11.72 6.31
N THR A 94 11.73 12.38 5.38
CA THR A 94 13.20 12.37 5.32
C THR A 94 13.87 12.88 6.61
N ASP A 95 13.30 13.88 7.26
CA ASP A 95 13.89 14.51 8.45
C ASP A 95 13.34 13.94 9.78
N LEU A 96 12.41 12.98 9.71
CA LEU A 96 11.78 12.39 10.89
C LEU A 96 12.55 11.14 11.33
N PRO A 97 12.84 10.97 12.63
CA PRO A 97 13.46 9.74 13.12
C PRO A 97 12.50 8.57 12.89
N GLU A 98 13.00 7.50 12.27
CA GLU A 98 12.23 6.28 12.05
C GLU A 98 11.78 5.71 13.40
N ARG A 99 10.49 5.88 13.73
CA ARG A 99 9.86 5.16 14.83
C ARG A 99 9.71 3.70 14.37
N THR A 100 10.75 2.93 14.63
CA THR A 100 11.01 1.59 14.11
C THR A 100 9.92 0.59 14.50
N ALA A 101 9.16 0.15 13.50
CA ALA A 101 8.73 -1.24 13.39
C ALA A 101 9.29 -1.75 12.04
N PRO A 102 10.07 -2.85 12.02
CA PRO A 102 10.84 -3.26 10.85
C PRO A 102 9.95 -3.42 9.61
N GLU A 103 10.39 -2.85 8.50
CA GLU A 103 9.67 -2.86 7.22
C GLU A 103 10.00 -4.14 6.46
N LYS A 104 9.00 -5.02 6.28
CA LYS A 104 9.10 -6.12 5.33
C LYS A 104 9.00 -5.52 3.93
N LYS A 105 10.09 -5.58 3.16
CA LYS A 105 10.05 -5.32 1.73
C LYS A 105 9.07 -6.30 1.10
N VAL A 106 8.06 -5.79 0.40
CA VAL A 106 7.18 -6.64 -0.42
C VAL A 106 7.99 -7.04 -1.66
N ALA A 107 8.80 -8.09 -1.52
CA ALA A 107 9.48 -8.74 -2.62
C ALA A 107 8.49 -9.62 -3.40
N SER A 108 8.73 -9.71 -4.71
CA SER A 108 8.03 -10.55 -5.69
C SER A 108 7.65 -11.95 -5.15
N PRO A 109 6.47 -12.51 -5.51
CA PRO A 109 5.85 -13.65 -4.84
C PRO A 109 6.39 -15.03 -5.27
N GLU A 110 7.71 -15.25 -5.27
CA GLU A 110 8.30 -16.46 -5.86
C GLU A 110 9.19 -17.31 -4.93
N ALA A 111 9.12 -17.15 -3.60
CA ALA A 111 10.00 -17.88 -2.69
C ALA A 111 9.37 -18.36 -1.35
N GLU A 112 8.07 -18.68 -1.31
CA GLU A 112 7.45 -19.30 -0.11
C GLU A 112 6.73 -20.63 -0.38
N THR A 113 6.80 -21.21 -1.59
CA THR A 113 6.23 -22.55 -1.87
C THR A 113 7.16 -23.73 -1.56
N SER A 114 8.39 -23.51 -1.08
CA SER A 114 9.34 -24.60 -0.81
C SER A 114 9.44 -25.04 0.65
N GLU A 115 8.86 -24.32 1.61
CA GLU A 115 9.09 -24.60 3.05
C GLU A 115 7.96 -25.41 3.72
N VAL A 116 6.84 -25.68 3.05
CA VAL A 116 5.74 -26.50 3.60
C VAL A 116 5.88 -28.00 3.23
N ALA A 117 6.81 -28.36 2.35
CA ALA A 117 6.97 -29.74 1.87
C ALA A 117 7.92 -30.62 2.71
N GLU A 118 8.77 -30.06 3.57
CA GLU A 118 9.71 -30.85 4.41
C GLU A 118 9.15 -31.23 5.78
N GLU A 119 8.08 -30.59 6.26
CA GLU A 119 7.49 -30.94 7.57
C GLU A 119 6.45 -32.09 7.48
N ALA A 120 6.00 -32.44 6.27
CA ALA A 120 5.04 -33.53 6.06
C ALA A 120 5.68 -34.91 5.87
N THR A 121 7.01 -35.01 5.68
CA THR A 121 7.70 -36.30 5.49
C THR A 121 8.38 -36.82 6.76
N SER A 122 8.51 -36.01 7.82
CA SER A 122 9.10 -36.46 9.09
C SER A 122 8.06 -36.94 10.13
N ALA A 123 6.76 -36.72 9.90
CA ALA A 123 5.70 -37.10 10.85
C ALA A 123 5.19 -38.55 10.67
N GLU A 124 5.62 -39.26 9.62
CA GLU A 124 5.11 -40.60 9.28
C GLU A 124 6.09 -41.74 9.62
N GLU A 125 7.24 -41.45 10.25
CA GLU A 125 8.26 -42.45 10.63
C GLU A 125 8.36 -42.74 12.15
N ILE A 126 7.43 -42.22 12.97
CA ILE A 126 7.42 -42.47 14.44
C ILE A 126 6.25 -43.40 14.86
N ALA A 127 5.65 -44.10 13.90
CA ALA A 127 4.60 -45.08 14.16
C ALA A 127 4.93 -46.44 13.53
N GLU A 128 6.09 -47.00 13.88
CA GLU A 128 6.32 -48.45 13.89
C GLU A 128 7.16 -48.86 15.11
#